data_AF-A0A1H8TV42-F1
#
_entry.id   AF-A0A1H8TV42-F1
#
_cell.length_a   1.000
_cell.length_b   1.000
_cell.length_c   1.000
_cell.angle_alpha   90.00
_cell.angle_beta   90.00
_cell.angle_gamma   90.00
#
_symmetry.space_group_name_H-M   'P 1'
#
loop_
_entity.id
_entity.type
_entity.pdbx_description
1 polymer ?
#
loop_
_entity_poly.entity_id
_entity_poly.type
_entity_poly.pdbx_seq_one_letter_code
_entity_poly.pdbx_strand_id
1 'polypeptide(L)'
;MIVLVPVSMFSINFNVARGRPYSRLERRVLEEVAARAGVAPHQGATLTSLCHTFQVHERLMVEAVVTLVGAGWVAVTSGREAAFVLTDEGQQACSLGKDPASVVVVSASPCTVVFDRTAGQLARRGEVHTVSKQEARPDLNPCTPVRILRNTLDESQIQKLLPHASGEWVRDIGRPRLVTFRRYLPVRVDLADRSVTGLPRGWHQALSAETLAVAQTRQEEIETDLQSALRTPARKETSLVTAPRNATGEANRPTPLSVVGRKSPAAAVRELPRTGDSFPWLDEAESLTNESNGFAGQSIEAALFSEMSGEESHRLLIARALATAANHVLIASPTVDVESLSKLSDAIQAAVARGVRVDILYGETEKGTTSQDVVDLLHRIGYHAAQRLGRDLLRPAKEPTGSGASLLIFDQRDGALQAVIGDYAWVGAPSSRQARSAHLGGTEFMAQVARAAAGLWMWTGDPDSADRWRRVADRCQDDAAVSAARGDRLSYQVLAELIVDDEHAQVPASPESATLRIGGAHRHENGSAVGIRGISAVIRRPDTLATP
;
A
#
# COMPACT_ATOMS: atom_id res chain seq x y z
N MET A 1 -12.16 21.17 -30.28
CA MET A 1 -11.60 21.71 -29.02
C MET A 1 -10.64 20.71 -28.38
N ILE A 2 -9.72 21.14 -27.51
CA ILE A 2 -8.88 20.23 -26.70
C ILE A 2 -9.47 20.15 -25.29
N VAL A 3 -9.65 18.93 -24.78
CA VAL A 3 -10.01 18.65 -23.38
C VAL A 3 -8.84 17.88 -22.75
N LEU A 4 -8.49 18.22 -21.51
CA LEU A 4 -7.40 17.58 -20.79
C LEU A 4 -7.93 16.47 -19.88
N VAL A 5 -7.33 15.29 -19.94
CA VAL A 5 -7.59 14.20 -18.98
C VAL A 5 -6.43 14.12 -17.98
N PRO A 6 -6.65 14.27 -16.66
CA PRO A 6 -5.59 14.23 -15.67
C PRO A 6 -5.07 12.80 -15.49
N VAL A 7 -3.76 12.62 -15.60
CA VAL A 7 -3.11 11.31 -15.49
C VAL A 7 -1.94 11.34 -14.51
N SER A 8 -1.59 10.17 -13.99
CA SER A 8 -0.37 9.92 -13.21
C SER A 8 0.47 8.83 -13.85
N MET A 9 1.78 8.87 -13.62
CA MET A 9 2.71 7.89 -14.17
C MET A 9 3.38 7.10 -13.06
N PHE A 10 3.39 5.77 -13.20
CA PHE A 10 3.99 4.85 -12.25
C PHE A 10 5.10 4.04 -12.91
N SER A 11 6.27 3.96 -12.29
CA SER A 11 7.34 3.05 -12.67
C SER A 11 7.20 1.77 -11.88
N ILE A 12 7.23 0.64 -12.58
CA ILE A 12 7.01 -0.69 -12.03
C ILE A 12 8.24 -1.53 -12.36
N ASN A 13 8.90 -2.00 -11.30
CA ASN A 13 9.90 -3.05 -11.41
C ASN A 13 9.16 -4.38 -11.33
N PHE A 14 9.53 -5.37 -12.15
CA PHE A 14 8.86 -6.67 -12.12
C PHE A 14 9.81 -7.76 -12.60
N ASN A 15 9.51 -8.99 -12.23
CA ASN A 15 10.23 -10.16 -12.67
C ASN A 15 9.35 -10.98 -13.61
N VAL A 16 9.94 -11.43 -14.72
CA VAL A 16 9.31 -12.42 -15.59
C VAL A 16 9.90 -13.79 -15.29
N ALA A 17 9.06 -14.80 -15.35
CA ALA A 17 9.47 -16.18 -15.28
C ALA A 17 9.23 -16.87 -16.61
N ARG A 18 10.11 -17.82 -16.94
CA ARG A 18 9.98 -18.73 -18.08
C ARG A 18 10.06 -20.17 -17.58
N GLY A 19 9.30 -21.08 -18.19
CA GLY A 19 9.18 -22.48 -17.77
C GLY A 19 7.73 -22.93 -17.56
N ARG A 20 7.49 -23.90 -16.67
CA ARG A 20 6.15 -24.24 -16.19
C ARG A 20 6.03 -23.82 -14.72
N PRO A 21 5.07 -22.95 -14.35
CA PRO A 21 4.89 -22.57 -12.96
C PRO A 21 4.46 -23.78 -12.14
N TYR A 22 5.04 -23.93 -10.95
CA TYR A 22 4.60 -24.93 -9.98
C TYR A 22 3.34 -24.46 -9.26
N SER A 23 2.29 -25.25 -9.38
CA SER A 23 1.05 -25.12 -8.66
C SER A 23 1.23 -25.49 -7.18
N ARG A 24 0.35 -24.95 -6.33
CA ARG A 24 0.26 -25.35 -4.91
C ARG A 24 -0.02 -26.86 -4.78
N LEU A 25 -0.76 -27.45 -5.72
CA LEU A 25 -1.01 -28.90 -5.74
C LEU A 25 0.28 -29.69 -5.92
N GLU A 26 1.12 -29.35 -6.90
CA GLU A 26 2.40 -30.03 -7.14
C GLU A 26 3.31 -29.97 -5.91
N ARG A 27 3.32 -28.83 -5.21
CA ARG A 27 4.04 -28.69 -3.94
C ARG A 27 3.50 -29.65 -2.87
N ARG A 28 2.18 -29.73 -2.68
CA ARG A 28 1.58 -30.66 -1.72
C ARG A 28 1.81 -32.12 -2.09
N VAL A 29 1.75 -32.46 -3.38
CA VAL A 29 2.07 -33.80 -3.88
C VAL A 29 3.52 -34.15 -3.54
N LEU A 30 4.47 -33.25 -3.75
CA LEU A 30 5.87 -33.44 -3.37
C LEU A 30 6.03 -33.67 -1.85
N GLU A 31 5.36 -32.87 -1.02
CA GLU A 31 5.36 -33.01 0.44
C GLU A 31 4.78 -34.36 0.91
N GLU A 32 3.71 -34.85 0.27
CA GLU A 32 3.11 -36.15 0.55
C GLU A 32 4.03 -37.31 0.14
N VAL A 33 4.70 -37.21 -1.01
CA VAL A 33 5.73 -38.18 -1.43
C VAL A 33 6.86 -38.21 -0.40
N ALA A 34 7.28 -37.04 0.11
CA ALA A 34 8.28 -36.93 1.18
C ALA A 34 7.85 -37.60 2.48
N ALA A 35 6.62 -37.33 2.92
CA ALA A 35 6.07 -37.85 4.17
C ALA A 35 6.02 -39.38 4.16
N ARG A 36 5.60 -39.98 3.03
CA ARG A 36 5.54 -41.44 2.87
C ARG A 36 6.90 -42.10 2.84
N ALA A 37 7.91 -41.47 2.22
CA ALA A 37 9.28 -41.97 2.23
C ALA A 37 9.85 -42.09 3.66
N GLY A 38 9.41 -41.23 4.60
CA GLY A 38 9.80 -41.32 6.01
C GLY A 38 9.17 -42.48 6.78
N VAL A 39 7.96 -42.92 6.40
CA VAL A 39 7.23 -44.00 7.08
C VAL A 39 7.65 -45.38 6.56
N ALA A 40 7.85 -45.51 5.24
CA ALA A 40 8.24 -46.75 4.59
C ALA A 40 9.27 -46.47 3.49
N PRO A 41 10.58 -46.47 3.79
CA PRO A 41 11.64 -46.05 2.88
C PRO A 41 11.69 -46.81 1.55
N HIS A 42 11.13 -48.02 1.52
CA HIS A 42 11.09 -48.89 0.34
C HIS A 42 9.76 -48.86 -0.40
N GLN A 43 8.76 -48.10 0.09
CA GLN A 43 7.43 -48.04 -0.50
C GLN A 43 7.11 -46.58 -0.87
N GLY A 44 7.37 -46.22 -2.13
CA GLY A 44 7.03 -44.90 -2.66
C GLY A 44 5.51 -44.65 -2.70
N ALA A 45 5.11 -43.41 -2.92
CA ALA A 45 3.70 -43.06 -3.10
C ALA A 45 3.22 -43.58 -4.46
N THR A 46 2.04 -44.19 -4.53
CA THR A 46 1.44 -44.59 -5.83
C THR A 46 0.44 -43.56 -6.31
N LEU A 47 0.12 -43.57 -7.61
CA LEU A 47 -0.86 -42.64 -8.18
C LEU A 47 -2.21 -42.76 -7.47
N THR A 48 -2.69 -43.99 -7.26
CA THR A 48 -3.93 -44.27 -6.53
C THR A 48 -3.90 -43.69 -5.13
N SER A 49 -2.76 -43.83 -4.42
CA SER A 49 -2.63 -43.30 -3.07
C SER A 49 -2.67 -41.77 -3.02
N LEU A 50 -2.05 -41.09 -4.01
CA LEU A 50 -2.06 -39.63 -4.11
C LEU A 50 -3.45 -39.11 -4.47
N CYS A 51 -4.13 -39.74 -5.43
CA CYS A 51 -5.52 -39.40 -5.77
C CYS A 51 -6.45 -39.53 -4.55
N HIS A 52 -6.28 -40.59 -3.76
CA HIS A 52 -7.04 -40.80 -2.52
C HIS A 52 -6.73 -39.73 -1.45
N THR A 53 -5.46 -39.36 -1.26
CA THR A 53 -5.07 -38.31 -0.30
C THR A 53 -5.65 -36.94 -0.69
N PHE A 54 -5.51 -36.55 -1.96
CA PHE A 54 -5.88 -35.20 -2.40
C PHE A 54 -7.33 -35.06 -2.86
N GLN A 55 -8.04 -36.18 -3.08
CA GLN A 55 -9.43 -36.18 -3.56
C GLN A 55 -9.61 -35.39 -4.87
N VAL A 56 -8.61 -35.48 -5.76
CA VAL A 56 -8.62 -34.83 -7.07
C VAL A 56 -8.74 -35.85 -8.20
N HIS A 57 -9.19 -35.39 -9.37
CA HIS A 57 -9.30 -36.23 -10.56
C HIS A 57 -7.92 -36.78 -10.97
N GLU A 58 -7.87 -38.05 -11.36
CA GLU A 58 -6.62 -38.77 -11.71
C GLU A 58 -5.78 -38.02 -12.75
N ARG A 59 -6.41 -37.50 -13.81
CA ARG A 59 -5.74 -36.67 -14.82
C ARG A 59 -4.94 -35.50 -14.24
N LEU A 60 -5.48 -34.78 -13.26
CA LEU A 60 -4.80 -33.65 -12.62
C LEU A 60 -3.59 -34.14 -11.80
N MET A 61 -3.74 -35.29 -11.14
CA MET A 61 -2.64 -35.91 -10.39
C MET A 61 -1.52 -36.39 -11.32
N VAL A 62 -1.86 -37.02 -12.44
CA VAL A 62 -0.89 -37.40 -13.48
C VAL A 62 -0.15 -36.17 -13.98
N GLU A 63 -0.86 -35.08 -14.30
CA GLU A 63 -0.23 -33.83 -14.75
C GLU A 63 0.74 -33.27 -13.70
N ALA A 64 0.36 -33.27 -12.42
CA ALA A 64 1.21 -32.81 -11.33
C ALA A 64 2.46 -33.68 -11.15
N VAL A 65 2.30 -35.00 -11.15
CA VAL A 65 3.42 -35.95 -11.02
C VAL A 65 4.35 -35.87 -12.23
N VAL A 66 3.81 -35.77 -13.45
CA VAL A 66 4.63 -35.58 -14.66
C VAL A 66 5.42 -34.28 -14.59
N THR A 67 4.85 -33.20 -14.06
CA THR A 67 5.61 -31.96 -13.79
C THR A 67 6.77 -32.22 -12.85
N LEU A 68 6.51 -32.89 -11.72
CA LEU A 68 7.50 -33.20 -10.69
C LEU A 68 8.63 -34.09 -11.20
N VAL A 69 8.30 -35.07 -12.05
CA VAL A 69 9.25 -35.94 -12.73
C VAL A 69 10.06 -35.16 -13.76
N GLY A 70 9.41 -34.32 -14.57
CA GLY A 70 10.08 -33.49 -15.57
C GLY A 70 11.03 -32.45 -14.97
N ALA A 71 10.77 -31.99 -13.75
CA ALA A 71 11.66 -31.13 -12.98
C ALA A 71 12.83 -31.89 -12.31
N GLY A 72 12.82 -33.23 -12.35
CA GLY A 72 13.84 -34.07 -11.72
C GLY A 72 13.72 -34.16 -10.19
N TRP A 73 12.55 -33.89 -9.62
CA TRP A 73 12.32 -33.91 -8.16
C TRP A 73 11.68 -35.20 -7.67
N VAL A 74 10.95 -35.86 -8.57
CA VAL A 74 10.34 -37.16 -8.33
C VAL A 74 10.90 -38.14 -9.36
N ALA A 75 11.28 -39.32 -8.91
CA ALA A 75 11.62 -40.44 -9.76
C ALA A 75 10.52 -41.50 -9.73
N VAL A 76 10.36 -42.23 -10.83
CA VAL A 76 9.46 -43.38 -10.92
C VAL A 76 10.27 -44.64 -10.70
N THR A 77 9.92 -45.43 -9.68
CA THR A 77 10.55 -46.73 -9.43
C THR A 77 9.74 -47.84 -10.08
N SER A 78 10.45 -48.87 -10.57
CA SER A 78 9.85 -50.03 -11.21
C SER A 78 9.35 -51.02 -10.15
N GLY A 79 8.08 -51.39 -10.23
CA GLY A 79 7.43 -52.36 -9.35
C GLY A 79 6.19 -52.95 -10.02
N ARG A 80 5.38 -53.73 -9.28
CA ARG A 80 4.06 -54.17 -9.78
C ARG A 80 3.12 -52.99 -10.05
N GLU A 81 3.31 -51.90 -9.32
CA GLU A 81 2.64 -50.62 -9.50
C GLU A 81 3.74 -49.53 -9.57
N ALA A 82 3.53 -48.50 -10.38
CA ALA A 82 4.45 -47.36 -10.46
C ALA A 82 4.43 -46.61 -9.13
N ALA A 83 5.58 -46.55 -8.46
CA ALA A 83 5.76 -45.80 -7.23
C ALA A 83 6.64 -44.57 -7.47
N PHE A 84 6.32 -43.50 -6.77
CA PHE A 84 6.98 -42.21 -6.85
C PHE A 84 7.83 -42.02 -5.60
N VAL A 85 9.10 -41.70 -5.80
CA VAL A 85 10.07 -41.43 -4.74
C VAL A 85 10.74 -40.08 -4.99
N LEU A 86 11.19 -39.40 -3.94
CA LEU A 86 11.97 -38.19 -4.08
C LEU A 86 13.38 -38.52 -4.62
N THR A 87 13.88 -37.66 -5.50
CA THR A 87 15.32 -37.57 -5.81
C THR A 87 16.04 -36.78 -4.72
N ASP A 88 17.37 -36.75 -4.74
CA ASP A 88 18.16 -35.92 -3.83
C ASP A 88 17.77 -34.44 -3.96
N GLU A 89 17.55 -33.97 -5.20
CA GLU A 89 17.08 -32.61 -5.48
C GLU A 89 15.67 -32.37 -4.94
N GLY A 90 14.75 -33.34 -5.09
CA GLY A 90 13.39 -33.24 -4.55
C GLY A 90 13.37 -33.18 -3.02
N GLN A 91 14.23 -33.97 -2.37
CA GLN A 91 14.37 -33.97 -0.92
C GLN A 91 14.97 -32.65 -0.40
N GLN A 92 15.97 -32.12 -1.11
CA GLN A 92 16.49 -30.80 -0.84
C GLN A 92 15.44 -29.70 -1.06
N ALA A 93 14.62 -29.80 -2.11
CA ALA A 93 13.55 -28.85 -2.40
C ALA A 93 12.48 -28.83 -1.28
N CYS A 94 12.05 -30.00 -0.79
CA CYS A 94 11.15 -30.11 0.36
C CYS A 94 11.71 -29.45 1.62
N SER A 95 12.97 -29.76 1.96
CA SER A 95 13.61 -29.26 3.19
C SER A 95 13.89 -27.75 3.17
N LEU A 96 14.22 -27.19 2.01
CA LEU A 96 14.52 -25.76 1.85
C LEU A 96 13.32 -24.92 1.42
N GLY A 97 12.18 -25.55 1.08
CA GLY A 97 11.01 -24.88 0.53
C GLY A 97 11.26 -24.16 -0.79
N LYS A 98 12.24 -24.61 -1.58
CA LYS A 98 12.63 -24.00 -2.87
C LYS A 98 11.63 -24.34 -3.97
N ASP A 99 11.41 -23.40 -4.89
CA ASP A 99 10.73 -23.64 -6.17
C ASP A 99 11.71 -24.28 -7.19
N PRO A 100 11.23 -25.01 -8.21
CA PRO A 100 12.09 -25.77 -9.11
C PRO A 100 12.87 -24.91 -10.10
N ALA A 101 14.05 -25.41 -10.46
CA ALA A 101 14.94 -24.81 -11.46
C ALA A 101 14.33 -24.77 -12.87
N SER A 102 13.21 -25.46 -13.10
CA SER A 102 12.43 -25.34 -14.34
C SER A 102 11.83 -23.96 -14.55
N VAL A 103 11.84 -23.10 -13.52
CA VAL A 103 11.42 -21.70 -13.59
C VAL A 103 12.65 -20.81 -13.54
N VAL A 104 13.02 -20.24 -14.68
CA VAL A 104 14.06 -19.20 -14.74
C VAL A 104 13.38 -17.86 -14.50
N VAL A 105 13.71 -17.21 -13.40
CA VAL A 105 13.23 -15.87 -13.07
C VAL A 105 14.27 -14.85 -13.50
N VAL A 106 13.85 -13.87 -14.30
CA VAL A 106 14.70 -12.78 -14.79
C VAL A 106 14.04 -11.46 -14.42
N SER A 107 14.82 -10.53 -13.87
CA SER A 107 14.36 -9.15 -13.67
C SER A 107 14.16 -8.47 -15.00
N ALA A 108 12.93 -8.02 -15.25
CA ALA A 108 12.58 -7.31 -16.46
C ALA A 108 12.99 -5.83 -16.36
N SER A 109 13.12 -5.19 -17.51
CA SER A 109 13.33 -3.74 -17.56
C SER A 109 12.13 -3.01 -16.95
N PRO A 110 12.33 -1.99 -16.10
CA PRO A 110 11.23 -1.25 -15.49
C PRO A 110 10.25 -0.72 -16.53
N CYS A 111 8.95 -0.91 -16.29
CA CYS A 111 7.89 -0.44 -17.16
C CYS A 111 7.22 0.80 -16.57
N THR A 112 6.85 1.78 -17.41
CA THR A 112 6.01 2.90 -16.97
C THR A 112 4.57 2.71 -17.43
N VAL A 113 3.64 2.77 -16.48
CA VAL A 113 2.19 2.73 -16.71
C VAL A 113 1.58 4.10 -16.42
N VAL A 114 0.61 4.48 -17.24
CA VAL A 114 -0.17 5.72 -17.11
C VAL A 114 -1.52 5.37 -16.51
N PHE A 115 -1.92 6.10 -15.47
CA PHE A 115 -3.18 5.93 -14.75
C PHE A 115 -4.03 7.19 -14.86
N ASP A 116 -5.20 7.06 -15.46
CA ASP A 116 -6.21 8.11 -15.55
C ASP A 116 -6.89 8.34 -14.19
N ARG A 117 -6.99 9.62 -13.79
CA ARG A 117 -7.55 10.02 -12.50
C ARG A 117 -9.06 10.34 -12.57
N THR A 118 -9.68 10.27 -13.74
CA THR A 118 -11.12 10.49 -13.91
C THR A 118 -11.92 9.20 -13.79
N ALA A 119 -11.55 8.15 -14.54
CA ALA A 119 -12.27 6.88 -14.60
C ALA A 119 -11.42 5.66 -14.19
N GLY A 120 -10.15 5.87 -13.81
CA GLY A 120 -9.28 4.81 -13.28
C GLY A 120 -8.74 3.87 -14.35
N GLN A 121 -8.67 4.34 -15.60
CA GLN A 121 -8.14 3.54 -16.69
C GLN A 121 -6.61 3.46 -16.64
N LEU A 122 -6.05 2.35 -17.12
CA LEU A 122 -4.61 2.12 -17.17
C LEU A 122 -4.17 1.89 -18.62
N ALA A 123 -2.96 2.32 -18.96
CA ALA A 123 -2.35 2.11 -20.27
C ALA A 123 -0.82 2.09 -20.17
N ARG A 124 -0.15 1.49 -21.14
CA ARG A 124 1.32 1.55 -21.23
C ARG A 124 1.74 2.97 -21.61
N ARG A 125 2.93 3.42 -21.15
CA ARG A 125 3.47 4.73 -21.55
C ARG A 125 3.53 4.95 -23.07
N GLY A 126 3.80 3.89 -23.85
CA GLY A 126 3.86 3.98 -25.31
C GLY A 126 2.50 4.16 -26.00
N GLU A 127 1.39 3.91 -25.29
CA GLU A 127 0.03 4.01 -25.82
C GLU A 127 -0.58 5.41 -25.60
N VAL A 128 0.02 6.23 -24.74
CA VAL A 128 -0.55 7.51 -24.29
C VAL A 128 0.47 8.63 -24.46
N HIS A 129 0.09 9.66 -25.22
CA HIS A 129 0.87 10.90 -25.28
C HIS A 129 0.49 11.81 -24.11
N THR A 130 1.43 12.05 -23.19
CA THR A 130 1.18 12.90 -22.02
C THR A 130 2.04 14.16 -22.06
N VAL A 131 1.45 15.29 -21.69
CA VAL A 131 2.11 16.60 -21.62
C VAL A 131 2.20 17.08 -20.17
N SER A 132 3.15 17.97 -19.89
CA SER A 132 3.28 18.63 -18.60
C SER A 132 2.16 19.65 -18.37
N LYS A 133 1.97 20.10 -17.13
CA LYS A 133 0.98 21.16 -16.82
C LYS A 133 1.23 22.46 -17.60
N GLN A 134 2.50 22.84 -17.79
CA GLN A 134 2.87 24.05 -18.52
C GLN A 134 2.50 23.97 -20.00
N GLU A 135 2.75 22.82 -20.63
CA GLU A 135 2.38 22.55 -22.03
C GLU A 135 0.87 22.38 -22.20
N ALA A 136 0.20 21.77 -21.21
CA ALA A 136 -1.24 21.50 -21.25
C ALA A 136 -2.10 22.77 -21.23
N ARG A 137 -1.59 23.85 -20.63
CA ARG A 137 -2.32 25.12 -20.46
C ARG A 137 -3.75 24.89 -19.93
N PRO A 138 -3.91 24.34 -18.70
CA PRO A 138 -5.23 24.09 -18.10
C PRO A 138 -6.02 25.37 -17.85
N ASP A 139 -5.39 26.53 -17.93
CA ASP A 139 -6.02 27.86 -17.98
C ASP A 139 -6.83 28.08 -19.26
N LEU A 140 -6.43 27.44 -20.36
CA LEU A 140 -7.06 27.60 -21.69
C LEU A 140 -7.91 26.40 -22.09
N ASN A 141 -7.55 25.20 -21.62
CA ASN A 141 -8.19 23.95 -22.01
C ASN A 141 -8.97 23.36 -20.82
N PRO A 142 -10.27 23.06 -20.97
CA PRO A 142 -11.06 22.47 -19.89
C PRO A 142 -10.52 21.07 -19.52
N CYS A 143 -10.70 20.66 -18.25
CA CYS A 143 -10.18 19.40 -17.72
C CYS A 143 -11.31 18.52 -17.20
N THR A 144 -11.22 17.21 -17.42
CA THR A 144 -12.13 16.26 -16.76
C THR A 144 -11.88 16.24 -15.25
N PRO A 145 -12.91 15.98 -14.43
CA PRO A 145 -12.76 16.00 -12.98
C PRO A 145 -11.82 14.89 -12.50
N VAL A 146 -11.04 15.19 -11.46
CA VAL A 146 -10.25 14.20 -10.73
C VAL A 146 -11.17 13.51 -9.74
N ARG A 147 -11.55 12.25 -10.02
CA ARG A 147 -12.39 11.44 -9.12
C ARG A 147 -11.56 10.50 -8.25
N ILE A 148 -10.37 10.14 -8.72
CA ILE A 148 -9.50 9.17 -8.05
C ILE A 148 -8.25 9.84 -7.51
N LEU A 149 -8.21 9.99 -6.18
CA LEU A 149 -7.10 10.65 -5.49
C LEU A 149 -5.97 9.69 -5.09
N ARG A 150 -6.22 8.37 -5.08
CA ARG A 150 -5.23 7.37 -4.63
C ARG A 150 -3.91 7.47 -5.40
N ASN A 151 -2.80 7.47 -4.67
CA ASN A 151 -1.44 7.51 -5.22
C ASN A 151 -0.78 6.12 -5.27
N THR A 152 -1.60 5.08 -5.26
CA THR A 152 -1.20 3.68 -5.27
C THR A 152 -1.89 2.95 -6.43
N LEU A 153 -1.21 1.94 -6.97
CA LEU A 153 -1.77 1.01 -7.95
C LEU A 153 -1.71 -0.40 -7.39
N ASP A 154 -2.76 -1.16 -7.68
CA ASP A 154 -2.85 -2.58 -7.35
C ASP A 154 -2.12 -3.41 -8.41
N GLU A 155 -1.38 -4.42 -7.96
CA GLU A 155 -0.59 -5.33 -8.80
C GLU A 155 -1.46 -6.09 -9.82
N SER A 156 -2.67 -6.50 -9.41
CA SER A 156 -3.61 -7.21 -10.28
C SER A 156 -4.09 -6.36 -11.46
N GLN A 157 -4.19 -5.04 -11.26
CA GLN A 157 -4.62 -4.10 -12.28
C GLN A 157 -3.52 -3.86 -13.33
N ILE A 158 -2.25 -3.90 -12.92
CA ILE A 158 -1.11 -3.60 -13.79
C ILE A 158 -0.53 -4.83 -14.47
N GLN A 159 -0.74 -6.04 -13.95
CA GLN A 159 -0.12 -7.28 -14.46
C GLN A 159 -0.30 -7.45 -15.98
N LYS A 160 -1.50 -7.18 -16.50
CA LYS A 160 -1.81 -7.31 -17.94
C LYS A 160 -1.10 -6.29 -18.83
N LEU A 161 -0.59 -5.20 -18.24
CA LEU A 161 0.10 -4.13 -18.96
C LEU A 161 1.61 -4.32 -18.94
N LEU A 162 2.14 -5.26 -18.17
CA LEU A 162 3.58 -5.50 -18.12
C LEU A 162 4.03 -6.25 -19.39
N PRO A 163 5.11 -5.80 -20.05
CA PRO A 163 5.61 -6.47 -21.24
C PRO A 163 6.31 -7.79 -20.85
N HIS A 164 6.01 -8.85 -21.57
CA HIS A 164 6.69 -10.14 -21.47
C HIS A 164 6.68 -10.85 -22.83
N ALA A 165 7.64 -11.73 -23.10
CA ALA A 165 7.68 -12.51 -24.32
C ALA A 165 6.66 -13.67 -24.30
N SER A 166 6.48 -14.33 -25.45
CA SER A 166 5.68 -15.56 -25.52
C SER A 166 6.35 -16.68 -24.72
N GLY A 167 5.57 -17.35 -23.87
CA GLY A 167 6.07 -18.37 -22.93
C GLY A 167 6.69 -17.82 -21.64
N GLU A 168 6.71 -16.50 -21.47
CA GLU A 168 7.00 -15.84 -20.20
C GLU A 168 5.70 -15.46 -19.50
N TRP A 169 5.73 -15.42 -18.17
CA TRP A 169 4.66 -14.84 -17.35
C TRP A 169 5.26 -13.93 -16.28
N VAL A 170 4.49 -12.93 -15.85
CA VAL A 170 4.87 -12.08 -14.73
C VAL A 170 4.85 -12.93 -13.46
N ARG A 171 6.02 -13.09 -12.83
CA ARG A 171 6.17 -13.87 -11.58
C ARG A 171 5.87 -13.02 -10.37
N ASP A 172 6.40 -11.80 -10.38
CA ASP A 172 6.38 -10.90 -9.25
C ASP A 172 6.37 -9.45 -9.77
N ILE A 173 5.60 -8.61 -9.10
CA ILE A 173 5.44 -7.20 -9.44
C ILE A 173 5.90 -6.40 -8.23
N GLY A 174 7.04 -5.72 -8.38
CA GLY A 174 7.50 -4.79 -7.37
C GLY A 174 6.56 -3.61 -7.22
N ARG A 175 6.58 -2.98 -6.03
CA ARG A 175 5.72 -1.84 -5.69
C ARG A 175 5.74 -0.76 -6.78
N PRO A 176 4.58 -0.39 -7.36
CA PRO A 176 4.49 0.72 -8.29
C PRO A 176 4.94 2.01 -7.62
N ARG A 177 5.92 2.70 -8.21
CA ARG A 177 6.44 3.98 -7.72
C ARG A 177 5.87 5.11 -8.55
N LEU A 178 5.19 6.06 -7.91
CA LEU A 178 4.70 7.26 -8.57
C LEU A 178 5.90 8.09 -9.07
N VAL A 179 6.03 8.22 -10.39
CA VAL A 179 7.12 8.97 -11.06
C VAL A 179 6.72 10.43 -11.22
N THR A 180 5.49 10.65 -11.66
CA THR A 180 4.99 12.00 -11.91
C THR A 180 3.50 12.04 -11.62
N PHE A 181 3.13 13.02 -10.80
CA PHE A 181 1.75 13.37 -10.52
C PHE A 181 1.33 14.54 -11.41
N ARG A 182 0.04 14.61 -11.80
CA ARG A 182 -0.55 15.72 -12.57
C ARG A 182 0.09 15.99 -13.94
N ARG A 183 0.19 14.96 -14.78
CA ARG A 183 0.32 15.15 -16.22
C ARG A 183 -1.06 15.19 -16.87
N TYR A 184 -1.12 15.58 -18.13
CA TYR A 184 -2.36 15.62 -18.88
C TYR A 184 -2.23 14.83 -20.16
N LEU A 185 -3.30 14.10 -20.51
CA LEU A 185 -3.51 13.56 -21.85
C LEU A 185 -4.39 14.57 -22.60
N PRO A 186 -3.87 15.26 -23.64
CA PRO A 186 -4.67 16.17 -24.44
C PRO A 186 -5.51 15.36 -25.43
N VAL A 187 -6.83 15.52 -25.33
CA VAL A 187 -7.80 14.81 -26.16
C VAL A 187 -8.52 15.82 -27.04
N ARG A 188 -8.64 15.53 -28.33
CA ARG A 188 -9.37 16.38 -29.27
C ARG A 188 -10.83 15.95 -29.32
N VAL A 189 -11.73 16.90 -29.09
CA VAL A 189 -13.17 16.71 -29.14
C VAL A 189 -13.75 17.50 -30.31
N ASP A 190 -14.51 16.80 -31.15
CA ASP A 190 -15.40 17.38 -32.13
C ASP A 190 -16.83 17.31 -31.61
N LEU A 191 -17.42 18.46 -31.31
CA LEU A 191 -18.78 18.54 -30.79
C LEU A 191 -19.84 18.33 -31.86
N ALA A 192 -19.55 18.63 -33.13
CA ALA A 192 -20.48 18.43 -34.24
C ALA A 192 -20.67 16.93 -34.52
N ASP A 193 -19.55 16.21 -34.62
CA ASP A 193 -19.54 14.77 -34.87
C ASP A 193 -19.68 13.94 -33.58
N ARG A 194 -19.72 14.59 -32.41
CA ARG A 194 -19.65 13.98 -31.08
C ARG A 194 -18.52 12.95 -30.98
N SER A 195 -17.39 13.26 -31.60
CA SER A 195 -16.25 12.36 -31.70
C SER A 195 -15.10 12.81 -30.80
N VAL A 196 -14.37 11.82 -30.29
CA VAL A 196 -13.24 12.03 -29.38
C VAL A 196 -12.03 11.32 -29.97
N THR A 197 -10.93 12.04 -30.16
CA THR A 197 -9.68 11.51 -30.75
C THR A 197 -8.49 11.77 -29.84
N GLY A 198 -7.53 10.84 -29.84
CA GLY A 198 -6.35 10.89 -28.96
C GLY A 198 -6.47 10.06 -27.67
N LEU A 199 -7.63 9.43 -27.42
CA LEU A 199 -7.76 8.43 -26.35
C LEU A 199 -7.18 7.07 -26.79
N PRO A 200 -6.59 6.29 -25.86
CA PRO A 200 -6.31 4.88 -26.09
C PRO A 200 -7.60 4.10 -26.37
N ARG A 201 -7.55 3.09 -27.24
CA ARG A 201 -8.72 2.30 -27.65
C ARG A 201 -9.55 1.79 -26.47
N GLY A 202 -8.89 1.27 -25.43
CA GLY A 202 -9.57 0.75 -24.23
C GLY A 202 -10.22 1.81 -23.34
N TRP A 203 -9.86 3.08 -23.50
CA TRP A 203 -10.36 4.17 -22.64
C TRP A 203 -11.61 4.84 -23.19
N HIS A 204 -11.93 4.64 -24.47
CA HIS A 204 -13.06 5.30 -25.12
C HIS A 204 -14.39 5.06 -24.40
N GLN A 205 -14.67 3.82 -23.99
CA GLN A 205 -15.93 3.48 -23.32
C GLN A 205 -16.10 4.22 -21.99
N ALA A 206 -15.00 4.40 -21.25
CA ALA A 206 -15.03 5.00 -19.91
C ALA A 206 -14.97 6.53 -19.94
N LEU A 207 -14.24 7.14 -20.89
CA LEU A 207 -13.92 8.57 -20.87
C LEU A 207 -14.64 9.41 -21.92
N SER A 208 -15.19 8.82 -23.01
CA SER A 208 -15.72 9.64 -24.11
C SER A 208 -16.91 10.50 -23.68
N ALA A 209 -17.85 9.95 -22.91
CA ALA A 209 -19.02 10.68 -22.44
C ALA A 209 -18.64 11.87 -21.54
N GLU A 210 -17.73 11.65 -20.59
CA GLU A 210 -17.24 12.70 -19.70
C GLU A 210 -16.48 13.79 -20.47
N THR A 211 -15.61 13.39 -21.41
CA THR A 211 -14.82 14.33 -22.22
C THR A 211 -15.74 15.18 -23.11
N LEU A 212 -16.80 14.59 -23.68
CA LEU A 212 -17.82 15.31 -24.44
C LEU A 212 -18.63 16.25 -23.56
N ALA A 213 -19.04 15.83 -22.36
CA ALA A 213 -19.79 16.68 -21.44
C ALA A 213 -18.99 17.92 -21.03
N VAL A 214 -17.73 17.73 -20.63
CA VAL A 214 -16.81 18.84 -20.30
C VAL A 214 -16.61 19.78 -21.49
N ALA A 215 -16.55 19.22 -22.70
CA ALA A 215 -16.46 20.03 -23.91
C ALA A 215 -17.73 20.84 -24.18
N GLN A 216 -18.91 20.25 -24.01
CA GLN A 216 -20.19 20.93 -24.22
C GLN A 216 -20.36 22.08 -23.23
N THR A 217 -20.11 21.84 -21.94
CA THR A 217 -20.18 22.89 -20.91
C THR A 217 -19.25 24.06 -21.25
N ARG A 218 -18.02 23.79 -21.69
CA ARG A 218 -17.08 24.86 -22.05
C ARG A 218 -17.52 25.66 -23.29
N GLN A 219 -18.16 25.02 -24.26
CA GLN A 219 -18.71 25.68 -25.44
C GLN A 219 -19.85 26.64 -25.04
N GLU A 220 -20.76 26.19 -24.18
CA GLU A 220 -21.88 26.99 -23.67
C GLU A 220 -21.41 28.20 -22.85
N GLU A 221 -20.37 28.04 -22.02
CA GLU A 221 -19.73 29.14 -21.28
C GLU A 221 -19.19 30.21 -22.25
N ILE A 222 -18.45 29.81 -23.28
CA ILE A 222 -17.87 30.73 -24.28
C ILE A 222 -18.99 31.46 -25.05
N GLU A 223 -20.05 30.76 -25.43
CA GLU A 223 -21.20 31.37 -26.11
C GLU A 223 -21.94 32.36 -25.20
N THR A 224 -22.07 32.04 -23.92
CA THR A 224 -22.68 32.93 -22.91
C THR A 224 -21.82 34.18 -22.68
N ASP A 225 -20.50 34.03 -22.57
CA ASP A 225 -19.56 35.15 -22.43
C ASP A 225 -19.59 36.07 -23.67
N LEU A 226 -19.65 35.49 -24.87
CA LEU A 226 -19.80 36.27 -26.11
C LEU A 226 -21.13 37.02 -26.17
N GLN A 227 -22.24 36.39 -25.78
CA GLN A 227 -23.56 37.03 -25.74
C GLN A 227 -23.62 38.15 -24.69
N SER A 228 -23.00 37.97 -23.52
CA SER A 228 -22.94 38.99 -22.48
C SER A 228 -22.06 40.18 -22.88
N ALA A 229 -20.93 39.94 -23.55
CA ALA A 229 -20.07 40.98 -24.10
C ALA A 229 -20.82 41.83 -25.17
N LEU A 230 -21.62 41.19 -26.04
CA LEU A 230 -22.44 41.90 -27.03
C LEU A 230 -23.61 42.68 -26.43
N ARG A 231 -24.13 42.26 -25.25
CA ARG A 231 -25.24 42.93 -24.56
C ARG A 231 -24.80 44.06 -23.65
N THR A 232 -23.50 44.25 -23.41
CA THR A 232 -23.02 45.37 -22.60
C THR A 232 -23.24 46.66 -23.41
N PRO A 233 -24.24 47.50 -23.08
CA PRO A 233 -24.55 48.67 -23.88
C PRO A 233 -23.36 49.62 -23.84
N ALA A 234 -22.98 50.14 -25.00
CA ALA A 234 -21.89 51.11 -25.17
C ALA A 234 -21.95 52.14 -24.03
N ARG A 235 -21.06 51.95 -23.05
CA ARG A 235 -20.89 52.88 -21.94
C ARG A 235 -20.46 54.17 -22.59
N LYS A 236 -21.36 55.17 -22.59
CA LYS A 236 -21.15 56.53 -23.08
C LYS A 236 -19.69 56.92 -22.82
N GLU A 237 -18.92 57.05 -23.90
CA GLU A 237 -17.65 57.74 -23.90
C GLU A 237 -17.90 59.14 -23.36
N THR A 238 -17.59 59.35 -22.09
CA THR A 238 -17.54 60.69 -21.52
C THR A 238 -16.23 61.31 -21.98
N SER A 239 -16.37 62.30 -22.83
CA SER A 239 -15.32 63.09 -23.45
C SER A 239 -14.32 63.72 -22.46
N LEU A 240 -13.06 63.74 -22.90
CA LEU A 240 -12.06 64.82 -22.77
C LEU A 240 -11.73 65.37 -21.37
N VAL A 241 -10.54 65.03 -20.86
CA VAL A 241 -9.72 65.97 -20.08
C VAL A 241 -8.29 66.00 -20.61
N THR A 242 -7.83 67.22 -20.74
CA THR A 242 -6.67 67.82 -21.40
C THR A 242 -5.33 67.40 -20.79
N ALA A 243 -4.31 67.34 -21.66
CA ALA A 243 -2.89 67.22 -21.30
C ALA A 243 -2.37 68.42 -20.47
N PRO A 244 -1.18 68.27 -19.87
CA PRO A 244 -0.13 69.21 -20.26
C PRO A 244 1.22 68.56 -20.60
N ARG A 245 1.89 69.22 -21.54
CA ARG A 245 3.31 69.13 -21.89
C ARG A 245 4.19 69.31 -20.65
N ASN A 246 5.30 68.58 -20.60
CA ASN A 246 6.61 69.18 -20.34
C ASN A 246 7.74 68.37 -21.00
N ALA A 247 8.67 69.13 -21.55
CA ALA A 247 9.88 68.70 -22.24
C ALA A 247 11.11 68.87 -21.33
N THR A 248 12.27 68.48 -21.88
CA THR A 248 13.68 68.52 -21.39
C THR A 248 14.11 67.26 -20.63
N GLY A 249 15.25 66.62 -20.92
CA GLY A 249 16.33 66.92 -21.85
C GLY A 249 17.45 65.86 -21.79
N GLU A 250 18.40 66.00 -22.72
CA GLU A 250 19.83 65.59 -22.68
C GLU A 250 20.16 64.08 -22.62
N ALA A 251 20.64 63.48 -23.72
CA ALA A 251 22.03 63.48 -24.21
C ALA A 251 23.01 62.65 -23.35
N ASN A 252 23.39 61.45 -23.82
CA ASN A 252 24.80 61.10 -24.07
C ASN A 252 24.96 59.66 -24.62
N ARG A 253 25.74 59.58 -25.71
CA ARG A 253 26.41 58.41 -26.32
C ARG A 253 27.93 58.70 -26.18
N PRO A 254 28.86 57.84 -26.63
CA PRO A 254 29.10 56.40 -26.47
C PRO A 254 30.45 56.21 -25.67
N THR A 255 31.03 55.02 -25.45
CA THR A 255 31.98 54.27 -26.32
C THR A 255 32.69 53.18 -25.45
N PRO A 256 33.60 52.30 -25.95
CA PRO A 256 33.69 50.88 -25.58
C PRO A 256 34.99 50.58 -24.81
N LEU A 257 35.29 49.30 -24.52
CA LEU A 257 36.67 48.76 -24.57
C LEU A 257 36.67 47.24 -24.37
N SER A 258 37.30 46.55 -25.31
CA SER A 258 37.81 45.18 -25.18
C SER A 258 39.25 45.23 -24.66
N VAL A 259 39.67 44.32 -23.76
CA VAL A 259 41.07 43.86 -23.66
C VAL A 259 41.12 42.39 -23.19
N VAL A 260 42.13 41.71 -23.73
CA VAL A 260 42.50 40.30 -23.76
C VAL A 260 43.29 39.82 -22.53
N GLY A 261 43.00 38.59 -22.06
CA GLY A 261 43.96 37.50 -21.83
C GLY A 261 44.80 37.41 -20.54
N ARG A 262 44.67 36.28 -19.80
CA ARG A 262 45.81 35.41 -19.39
C ARG A 262 45.35 34.08 -18.77
N LYS A 263 46.19 33.05 -19.00
CA LYS A 263 46.08 31.63 -18.61
C LYS A 263 46.43 31.36 -17.12
N SER A 264 45.71 30.39 -16.52
CA SER A 264 46.08 29.26 -15.59
C SER A 264 47.17 29.43 -14.49
N PRO A 265 47.17 28.63 -13.37
CA PRO A 265 46.64 27.27 -13.26
C PRO A 265 45.84 26.88 -11.99
N ALA A 266 45.33 25.65 -12.08
CA ALA A 266 44.59 24.81 -11.14
C ALA A 266 44.93 24.92 -9.63
N ALA A 267 43.87 25.01 -8.83
CA ALA A 267 43.79 24.38 -7.51
C ALA A 267 42.35 23.95 -7.25
N ALA A 268 42.14 22.66 -7.02
CA ALA A 268 40.84 22.06 -6.76
C ALA A 268 40.35 22.44 -5.35
N VAL A 269 39.24 23.17 -5.27
CA VAL A 269 38.44 23.29 -4.05
C VAL A 269 37.02 22.84 -4.39
N ARG A 270 36.60 21.79 -3.70
CA ARG A 270 35.33 21.11 -3.87
C ARG A 270 34.28 21.86 -3.05
N GLU A 271 33.56 22.81 -3.68
CA GLU A 271 32.40 23.45 -3.09
C GLU A 271 31.17 22.54 -3.18
N LEU A 272 30.51 22.33 -2.03
CA LEU A 272 29.21 21.68 -1.91
C LEU A 272 28.11 22.64 -2.42
N PRO A 273 27.11 22.16 -3.17
CA PRO A 273 26.03 23.01 -3.63
C PRO A 273 25.12 23.39 -2.45
N ARG A 274 25.04 24.70 -2.19
CA ARG A 274 23.96 25.31 -1.43
C ARG A 274 22.70 25.30 -2.30
N THR A 275 21.69 24.54 -1.91
CA THR A 275 20.33 24.66 -2.44
C THR A 275 19.51 25.46 -1.45
N GLY A 276 19.43 26.77 -1.67
CA GLY A 276 18.33 27.59 -1.19
C GLY A 276 17.40 27.79 -2.37
N ASP A 277 16.23 27.17 -2.34
CA ASP A 277 15.06 27.55 -3.14
C ASP A 277 13.82 27.29 -2.28
N SER A 278 13.31 28.40 -1.74
CA SER A 278 12.00 28.51 -1.11
C SER A 278 10.93 28.42 -2.20
N PHE A 279 9.95 27.53 -2.05
CA PHE A 279 8.87 27.33 -3.03
C PHE A 279 7.57 28.04 -2.59
N PRO A 280 7.00 28.95 -3.41
CA PRO A 280 5.90 29.85 -3.02
C PRO A 280 4.50 29.36 -3.45
N TRP A 281 4.07 28.15 -3.06
CA TRP A 281 2.75 27.61 -3.45
C TRP A 281 1.86 27.16 -2.26
N LEU A 282 2.00 27.82 -1.12
CA LEU A 282 1.25 27.53 0.12
C LEU A 282 0.21 28.59 0.47
N ASP A 283 -0.49 29.12 -0.53
CA ASP A 283 -1.76 29.84 -0.31
C ASP A 283 -2.78 29.38 -1.36
N GLU A 284 -4.04 29.28 -0.93
CA GLU A 284 -5.24 28.86 -1.66
C GLU A 284 -5.62 27.37 -1.54
N ALA A 285 -6.16 27.02 -0.36
CA ALA A 285 -7.10 25.92 -0.20
C ALA A 285 -8.53 26.47 -0.36
N GLU A 286 -9.15 26.28 -1.53
CA GLU A 286 -10.58 26.54 -1.70
C GLU A 286 -11.42 25.33 -1.25
N SER A 287 -12.42 25.64 -0.44
CA SER A 287 -13.41 24.74 0.15
C SER A 287 -14.43 24.28 -0.92
N LEU A 288 -14.44 22.98 -1.23
CA LEU A 288 -15.51 22.35 -2.01
C LEU A 288 -16.45 21.59 -1.07
N THR A 289 -17.72 22.01 -1.06
CA THR A 289 -18.83 21.37 -0.36
C THR A 289 -19.27 20.13 -1.14
N ASN A 290 -19.24 18.94 -0.52
CA ASN A 290 -19.69 17.68 -1.10
C ASN A 290 -21.09 17.32 -0.59
N GLU A 291 -22.00 17.03 -1.53
CA GLU A 291 -23.27 16.36 -1.25
C GLU A 291 -23.03 14.91 -0.81
N SER A 292 -23.68 14.53 0.28
CA SER A 292 -23.54 13.26 0.98
C SER A 292 -24.30 12.14 0.27
N ASN A 293 -23.60 11.24 -0.43
CA ASN A 293 -24.10 9.89 -0.70
C ASN A 293 -22.94 8.92 -1.00
N GLY A 294 -22.79 7.87 -0.17
CA GLY A 294 -22.21 6.59 -0.60
C GLY A 294 -20.87 6.12 -0.04
N PHE A 295 -20.57 6.26 1.26
CA PHE A 295 -19.41 5.57 1.90
C PHE A 295 -19.72 4.15 2.41
N ALA A 296 -20.92 3.60 2.18
CA ALA A 296 -21.35 2.30 2.71
C ALA A 296 -20.69 1.05 2.06
N GLY A 297 -19.68 1.21 1.20
CA GLY A 297 -19.19 0.15 0.31
C GLY A 297 -18.04 -0.74 0.82
N GLN A 298 -17.46 -0.49 2.01
CA GLN A 298 -16.23 -1.17 2.43
C GLN A 298 -16.24 -1.77 3.84
N SER A 299 -17.41 -1.90 4.48
CA SER A 299 -17.48 -2.60 5.76
C SER A 299 -17.36 -4.12 5.57
N ILE A 300 -16.59 -4.77 6.44
CA ILE A 300 -16.34 -6.22 6.44
C ILE A 300 -16.80 -6.81 7.77
N GLU A 301 -17.19 -8.07 7.76
CA GLU A 301 -17.51 -8.81 8.98
C GLU A 301 -16.26 -9.01 9.84
N ALA A 302 -16.32 -8.54 11.08
CA ALA A 302 -15.29 -8.75 12.09
C ALA A 302 -15.90 -9.37 13.35
N ALA A 303 -15.10 -10.10 14.12
CA ALA A 303 -15.48 -10.53 15.47
C ALA A 303 -15.13 -9.44 16.48
N LEU A 304 -16.10 -8.91 17.23
CA LEU A 304 -15.83 -8.01 18.35
C LEU A 304 -15.77 -8.82 19.65
N PHE A 305 -14.58 -8.97 20.22
CA PHE A 305 -14.38 -9.72 21.46
C PHE A 305 -14.67 -8.87 22.70
N SER A 306 -14.20 -7.63 22.71
CA SER A 306 -14.38 -6.72 23.85
C SER A 306 -14.07 -5.27 23.48
N GLU A 307 -14.72 -4.33 24.17
CA GLU A 307 -14.29 -2.94 24.24
C GLU A 307 -13.63 -2.69 25.59
N MET A 308 -12.53 -1.94 25.59
CA MET A 308 -11.71 -1.74 26.79
C MET A 308 -11.49 -0.25 27.00
N SER A 309 -11.40 0.14 28.27
CA SER A 309 -11.07 1.49 28.68
C SER A 309 -10.15 1.49 29.89
N GLY A 310 -9.29 2.50 29.98
CA GLY A 310 -8.40 2.70 31.12
C GLY A 310 -7.11 1.89 31.08
N GLU A 311 -6.07 2.40 31.76
CA GLU A 311 -4.69 1.91 31.66
C GLU A 311 -4.55 0.43 32.08
N GLU A 312 -5.15 0.03 33.19
CA GLU A 312 -4.98 -1.32 33.75
C GLU A 312 -5.47 -2.41 32.79
N SER A 313 -6.62 -2.20 32.14
CA SER A 313 -7.14 -3.15 31.16
C SER A 313 -6.21 -3.31 29.96
N HIS A 314 -5.61 -2.22 29.47
CA HIS A 314 -4.63 -2.28 28.38
C HIS A 314 -3.34 -2.98 28.82
N ARG A 315 -2.85 -2.71 30.03
CA ARG A 315 -1.65 -3.37 30.60
C ARG A 315 -1.84 -4.88 30.76
N LEU A 316 -2.98 -5.31 31.28
CA LEU A 316 -3.30 -6.74 31.40
C LEU A 316 -3.39 -7.41 30.03
N LEU A 317 -3.95 -6.72 29.04
CA LEU A 317 -4.10 -7.25 27.70
C LEU A 317 -2.75 -7.43 26.98
N ILE A 318 -1.87 -6.44 27.00
CA ILE A 318 -0.55 -6.56 26.36
C ILE A 318 0.31 -7.63 27.05
N ALA A 319 0.24 -7.72 28.38
CA ALA A 319 0.89 -8.78 29.14
C ALA A 319 0.34 -10.17 28.74
N ARG A 320 -0.98 -10.31 28.61
CA ARG A 320 -1.63 -11.53 28.12
C ARG A 320 -1.19 -11.86 26.69
N ALA A 321 -1.22 -10.91 25.77
CA ALA A 321 -0.80 -11.10 24.38
C ALA A 321 0.65 -11.61 24.30
N LEU A 322 1.58 -10.95 25.01
CA LEU A 322 2.98 -11.38 25.08
C LEU A 322 3.15 -12.75 25.77
N ALA A 323 2.27 -13.13 26.70
CA ALA A 323 2.32 -14.42 27.38
C ALA A 323 1.74 -15.57 26.54
N THR A 324 0.70 -15.31 25.74
CA THR A 324 -0.06 -16.36 25.04
C THR A 324 0.20 -16.47 23.55
N ALA A 325 0.83 -15.45 22.94
CA ALA A 325 1.11 -15.45 21.51
C ALA A 325 1.91 -16.69 21.08
N ALA A 326 1.55 -17.21 19.91
CA ALA A 326 2.12 -18.45 19.38
C ALA A 326 3.35 -18.16 18.48
N ASN A 327 3.21 -17.22 17.55
CA ASN A 327 4.26 -16.95 16.56
C ASN A 327 4.54 -15.45 16.38
N HIS A 328 3.53 -14.57 16.47
CA HIS A 328 3.69 -13.15 16.14
C HIS A 328 3.05 -12.24 17.18
N VAL A 329 3.76 -11.18 17.54
CA VAL A 329 3.22 -10.01 18.23
C VAL A 329 3.71 -8.76 17.49
N LEU A 330 2.82 -7.83 17.18
CA LEU A 330 3.19 -6.49 16.73
C LEU A 330 2.60 -5.46 17.67
N ILE A 331 3.44 -4.51 18.08
CA ILE A 331 3.06 -3.38 18.90
C ILE A 331 3.38 -2.12 18.10
N ALA A 332 2.35 -1.41 17.65
CA ALA A 332 2.48 -0.07 17.08
C ALA A 332 1.87 0.94 18.04
N SER A 333 2.66 1.93 18.45
CA SER A 333 2.27 2.93 19.45
C SER A 333 2.47 4.35 18.91
N PRO A 334 1.59 5.31 19.23
CA PRO A 334 1.76 6.70 18.78
C PRO A 334 3.03 7.33 19.34
N THR A 335 3.40 7.01 20.58
CA THR A 335 4.62 7.49 21.23
C THR A 335 5.42 6.33 21.84
N VAL A 336 6.72 6.56 22.05
CA VAL A 336 7.59 5.64 22.78
C VAL A 336 8.47 6.39 23.77
N ASP A 337 8.64 5.80 24.94
CA ASP A 337 9.64 6.20 25.93
C ASP A 337 10.35 4.97 26.52
N VAL A 338 11.62 5.13 26.89
CA VAL A 338 12.45 4.03 27.40
C VAL A 338 11.92 3.46 28.72
N GLU A 339 11.31 4.29 29.57
CA GLU A 339 10.83 3.86 30.88
C GLU A 339 9.61 2.93 30.73
N SER A 340 8.61 3.31 29.96
CA SER A 340 7.42 2.50 29.68
C SER A 340 7.78 1.22 28.95
N LEU A 341 8.67 1.30 27.96
CA LEU A 341 9.16 0.12 27.25
C LEU A 341 9.92 -0.83 28.19
N SER A 342 10.71 -0.30 29.12
CA SER A 342 11.46 -1.11 30.08
C SER A 342 10.55 -1.92 31.00
N LYS A 343 9.36 -1.41 31.35
CA LYS A 343 8.35 -2.12 32.16
C LYS A 343 7.81 -3.38 31.47
N LEU A 344 7.94 -3.49 30.15
CA LEU A 344 7.53 -4.66 29.37
C LEU A 344 8.69 -5.63 29.08
N SER A 345 9.93 -5.31 29.50
CA SER A 345 11.14 -6.07 29.13
C SER A 345 11.02 -7.56 29.43
N ASP A 346 10.58 -7.91 30.65
CA ASP A 346 10.48 -9.31 31.08
C ASP A 346 9.44 -10.09 30.26
N ALA A 347 8.31 -9.45 29.94
CA ALA A 347 7.25 -10.07 29.14
C ALA A 347 7.69 -10.26 27.68
N ILE A 348 8.37 -9.27 27.10
CA ILE A 348 8.94 -9.36 25.74
C ILE A 348 10.04 -10.42 25.71
N GLN A 349 10.94 -10.44 26.69
CA GLN A 349 12.01 -11.43 26.80
C GLN A 349 11.42 -12.84 26.89
N ALA A 350 10.37 -13.04 27.69
CA ALA A 350 9.69 -14.32 27.81
C ALA A 350 9.00 -14.74 26.49
N ALA A 351 8.42 -13.80 25.73
CA ALA A 351 7.84 -14.09 24.42
C ALA A 351 8.92 -14.54 23.41
N VAL A 352 10.01 -13.78 23.31
CA VAL A 352 11.12 -14.05 22.39
C VAL A 352 11.82 -15.37 22.74
N ALA A 353 11.99 -15.69 24.03
CA ALA A 353 12.56 -16.95 24.47
C ALA A 353 11.71 -18.18 24.06
N ARG A 354 10.40 -18.00 23.85
CA ARG A 354 9.50 -19.03 23.29
C ARG A 354 9.56 -19.13 21.76
N GLY A 355 10.36 -18.30 21.09
CA GLY A 355 10.42 -18.23 19.64
C GLY A 355 9.38 -17.30 19.00
N VAL A 356 8.61 -16.56 19.81
CA VAL A 356 7.65 -15.58 19.31
C VAL A 356 8.40 -14.41 18.71
N ARG A 357 8.01 -14.01 17.49
CA ARG A 357 8.52 -12.81 16.85
C ARG A 357 7.75 -11.60 17.36
N VAL A 358 8.47 -10.60 17.86
CA VAL A 358 7.91 -9.37 18.39
C VAL A 358 8.41 -8.20 17.52
N ASP A 359 7.51 -7.54 16.83
CA ASP A 359 7.77 -6.36 16.00
C ASP A 359 7.28 -5.11 16.75
N ILE A 360 8.12 -4.07 16.91
CA ILE A 360 7.77 -2.84 17.66
C ILE A 360 7.93 -1.62 16.76
N LEU A 361 6.82 -0.91 16.53
CA LEU A 361 6.71 0.33 15.76
C LEU A 361 6.29 1.47 16.68
N TYR A 362 6.78 2.67 16.42
CA TYR A 362 6.35 3.86 17.14
C TYR A 362 6.21 5.08 16.23
N GLY A 363 5.30 5.99 16.58
CA GLY A 363 5.03 7.23 15.86
C GLY A 363 6.12 8.26 16.12
N GLU A 364 6.31 8.64 17.38
CA GLU A 364 7.25 9.66 17.83
C GLU A 364 7.97 9.23 19.12
N THR A 365 9.13 9.81 19.40
CA THR A 365 9.87 9.61 20.66
C THR A 365 9.55 10.71 21.65
N GLU A 366 9.30 10.35 22.91
CA GLU A 366 9.06 11.34 23.96
C GLU A 366 10.33 12.09 24.37
N LYS A 367 10.17 13.21 25.11
CA LYS A 367 11.29 14.05 25.53
C LYS A 367 12.31 13.23 26.33
N GLY A 368 13.57 13.30 25.91
CA GLY A 368 14.67 12.58 26.56
C GLY A 368 14.87 11.14 26.06
N THR A 369 14.03 10.64 25.17
CA THR A 369 14.22 9.36 24.47
C THR A 369 14.67 9.61 23.03
N THR A 370 15.76 8.99 22.60
CA THR A 370 16.14 8.97 21.17
C THR A 370 15.75 7.64 20.52
N SER A 371 15.63 7.62 19.19
CA SER A 371 15.38 6.37 18.45
C SER A 371 16.48 5.34 18.67
N GLN A 372 17.72 5.80 18.86
CA GLN A 372 18.85 4.92 19.14
C GLN A 372 18.71 4.25 20.51
N ASP A 373 18.25 4.97 21.54
CA ASP A 373 18.03 4.39 22.88
C ASP A 373 16.99 3.27 22.85
N VAL A 374 15.90 3.47 22.09
CA VAL A 374 14.85 2.46 21.89
C VAL A 374 15.41 1.21 21.21
N VAL A 375 16.15 1.40 20.11
CA VAL A 375 16.79 0.31 19.35
C VAL A 375 17.78 -0.46 20.24
N ASP A 376 18.61 0.24 21.01
CA ASP A 376 19.63 -0.37 21.87
C ASP A 376 19.00 -1.13 23.05
N LEU A 377 17.93 -0.60 23.64
CA LEU A 377 17.16 -1.32 24.66
C LEU A 377 16.57 -2.62 24.09
N LEU A 378 15.91 -2.55 22.93
CA LEU A 378 15.28 -3.73 22.33
C LEU A 378 16.30 -4.77 21.87
N HIS A 379 17.43 -4.35 21.29
CA HIS A 379 18.52 -5.27 20.99
C HIS A 379 19.09 -5.96 22.24
N ARG A 380 19.14 -5.27 23.38
CA ARG A 380 19.57 -5.84 24.66
C ARG A 380 18.56 -6.86 25.18
N ILE A 381 17.27 -6.54 25.17
CA ILE A 381 16.19 -7.46 25.56
C ILE A 381 16.22 -8.72 24.69
N GLY A 382 16.29 -8.56 23.36
CA GLY A 382 16.38 -9.69 22.43
C GLY A 382 17.62 -10.55 22.67
N TYR A 383 18.78 -9.91 22.90
CA TYR A 383 20.02 -10.64 23.21
C TYR A 383 19.93 -11.45 24.51
N HIS A 384 19.32 -10.90 25.56
CA HIS A 384 19.10 -11.65 26.81
C HIS A 384 18.08 -12.78 26.68
N ALA A 385 17.09 -12.64 25.79
CA ALA A 385 16.08 -13.65 25.56
C ALA A 385 16.63 -14.90 24.85
N ALA A 386 17.34 -14.70 23.74
CA ALA A 386 17.73 -15.79 22.84
C ALA A 386 19.03 -15.49 22.06
N GLN A 387 19.95 -14.73 22.65
CA GLN A 387 21.25 -14.38 22.07
C GLN A 387 21.10 -13.77 20.65
N ARG A 388 21.81 -14.31 19.64
CA ARG A 388 21.74 -13.83 18.26
C ARG A 388 20.35 -14.00 17.66
N LEU A 389 19.69 -15.14 17.90
CA LEU A 389 18.33 -15.40 17.40
C LEU A 389 17.32 -14.41 17.96
N GLY A 390 17.52 -13.95 19.20
CA GLY A 390 16.62 -12.98 19.81
C GLY A 390 16.63 -11.61 19.12
N ARG A 391 17.74 -11.21 18.48
CA ARG A 391 17.77 -9.99 17.62
C ARG A 391 16.99 -10.16 16.32
N ASP A 392 16.86 -11.39 15.84
CA ASP A 392 16.08 -11.68 14.64
C ASP A 392 14.59 -11.76 14.94
N LEU A 393 14.25 -12.20 16.16
CA LEU A 393 12.88 -12.33 16.66
C LEU A 393 12.31 -11.03 17.22
N LEU A 394 13.13 -10.16 17.83
CA LEU A 394 12.70 -8.84 18.33
C LEU A 394 13.17 -7.74 17.39
N ARG A 395 12.23 -7.17 16.61
CA ARG A 395 12.53 -6.19 15.56
C ARG A 395 12.00 -4.80 15.92
N PRO A 396 12.89 -3.84 16.26
CA PRO A 396 12.52 -2.46 16.45
C PRO A 396 12.42 -1.71 15.11
N ALA A 397 11.47 -0.78 15.00
CA ALA A 397 11.56 0.30 14.03
C ALA A 397 12.83 1.12 14.30
N LYS A 398 13.65 1.33 13.27
CA LYS A 398 14.90 2.11 13.38
C LYS A 398 14.64 3.61 13.42
N GLU A 399 13.57 4.04 12.76
CA GLU A 399 13.14 5.42 12.66
C GLU A 399 11.65 5.52 13.07
N PRO A 400 11.22 6.66 13.64
CA PRO A 400 9.82 6.89 13.95
C PRO A 400 8.97 6.84 12.67
N THR A 401 7.82 6.19 12.74
CA THR A 401 6.88 6.10 11.61
C THR A 401 6.15 7.44 11.36
N GLY A 402 6.10 8.30 12.37
CA GLY A 402 5.18 9.44 12.45
C GLY A 402 3.71 9.03 12.59
N SER A 403 3.37 7.75 12.65
CA SER A 403 1.97 7.33 12.70
C SER A 403 1.34 7.59 14.07
N GLY A 404 0.09 8.06 14.09
CA GLY A 404 -0.73 8.10 15.30
C GLY A 404 -1.37 6.76 15.66
N ALA A 405 -1.00 5.67 14.98
CA ALA A 405 -1.61 4.37 15.18
C ALA A 405 -1.30 3.80 16.58
N SER A 406 -2.36 3.37 17.28
CA SER A 406 -2.27 2.47 18.42
C SER A 406 -2.90 1.13 18.04
N LEU A 407 -2.02 0.15 17.82
CA LEU A 407 -2.38 -1.16 17.29
C LEU A 407 -1.54 -2.24 17.96
N LEU A 408 -2.19 -3.24 18.53
CA LEU A 408 -1.58 -4.47 19.00
C LEU A 408 -2.13 -5.63 18.17
N ILE A 409 -1.27 -6.41 17.52
CA ILE A 409 -1.64 -7.65 16.81
C ILE A 409 -0.96 -8.81 17.51
N PHE A 410 -1.68 -9.92 17.71
CA PHE A 410 -1.09 -11.17 18.17
C PHE A 410 -1.87 -12.38 17.65
N ASP A 411 -1.22 -13.53 17.56
CA ASP A 411 -1.88 -14.80 17.22
C ASP A 411 -2.21 -15.64 18.46
N GLN A 412 -3.27 -16.43 18.36
CA GLN A 412 -3.58 -17.47 19.33
C GLN A 412 -2.88 -18.78 18.97
N ARG A 413 -2.99 -19.79 19.84
CA ARG A 413 -2.37 -21.12 19.64
C ARG A 413 -2.90 -21.87 18.42
N ASP A 414 -4.13 -21.57 18.02
CA ASP A 414 -4.75 -22.09 16.80
C ASP A 414 -4.31 -21.35 15.52
N GLY A 415 -3.47 -20.32 15.67
CA GLY A 415 -3.00 -19.45 14.58
C GLY A 415 -3.94 -18.30 14.23
N ALA A 416 -5.12 -18.20 14.86
CA ALA A 416 -6.05 -17.11 14.60
C ALA A 416 -5.46 -15.78 15.09
N LEU A 417 -5.44 -14.77 14.21
CA LEU A 417 -5.00 -13.43 14.57
C LEU A 417 -6.10 -12.63 15.28
N GLN A 418 -5.66 -11.80 16.22
CA GLN A 418 -6.48 -10.82 16.92
C GLN A 418 -5.78 -9.46 16.88
N ALA A 419 -6.56 -8.40 16.87
CA ALA A 419 -6.07 -7.02 16.89
C ALA A 419 -6.77 -6.19 17.96
N VAL A 420 -6.03 -5.25 18.53
CA VAL A 420 -6.56 -4.25 19.44
C VAL A 420 -6.21 -2.90 18.87
N ILE A 421 -7.25 -2.17 18.44
CA ILE A 421 -7.13 -0.85 17.80
C ILE A 421 -7.69 0.18 18.76
N GLY A 422 -6.95 1.25 19.00
CA GLY A 422 -7.27 2.22 20.03
C GLY A 422 -6.56 3.56 19.89
N ASP A 423 -6.54 4.29 20.99
CA ASP A 423 -5.77 5.52 21.21
C ASP A 423 -4.74 5.35 22.35
N TYR A 424 -4.54 4.12 22.86
CA TYR A 424 -3.63 3.83 23.97
C TYR A 424 -2.16 3.78 23.54
N ALA A 425 -1.28 4.52 24.22
CA ALA A 425 0.15 4.47 23.99
C ALA A 425 0.80 3.21 24.60
N TRP A 426 0.77 2.08 23.89
CA TRP A 426 1.30 0.77 24.34
C TRP A 426 2.73 0.78 24.93
N VAL A 427 3.64 1.61 24.39
CA VAL A 427 5.04 1.70 24.82
C VAL A 427 5.48 3.13 25.13
N GLY A 428 4.52 4.04 25.31
CA GLY A 428 4.74 5.44 25.67
C GLY A 428 4.00 5.82 26.94
N ALA A 429 4.09 7.09 27.33
CA ALA A 429 3.30 7.61 28.44
C ALA A 429 1.81 7.65 28.05
N PRO A 430 0.90 7.15 28.90
CA PRO A 430 -0.52 7.21 28.61
C PRO A 430 -0.98 8.67 28.53
N SER A 431 -1.38 9.11 27.34
CA SER A 431 -1.78 10.49 27.06
C SER A 431 -3.12 10.87 27.71
N SER A 432 -3.98 9.90 28.02
CA SER A 432 -5.26 10.12 28.67
C SER A 432 -5.63 9.01 29.65
N ARG A 433 -6.30 9.37 30.76
CA ARG A 433 -6.91 8.39 31.68
C ARG A 433 -8.12 7.65 31.07
N GLN A 434 -8.55 8.03 29.87
CA GLN A 434 -9.75 7.54 29.21
C GLN A 434 -9.45 6.83 27.89
N ALA A 435 -8.23 6.31 27.69
CA ALA A 435 -7.90 5.57 26.47
C ALA A 435 -8.93 4.45 26.22
N ARG A 436 -9.38 4.31 24.98
CA ARG A 436 -10.37 3.34 24.52
C ARG A 436 -9.80 2.50 23.39
N SER A 437 -10.01 1.20 23.47
CA SER A 437 -9.63 0.27 22.40
C SER A 437 -10.75 -0.74 22.12
N ALA A 438 -10.81 -1.22 20.88
CA ALA A 438 -11.63 -2.34 20.48
C ALA A 438 -10.75 -3.56 20.19
N HIS A 439 -11.09 -4.70 20.79
CA HIS A 439 -10.45 -5.98 20.56
C HIS A 439 -11.25 -6.76 19.51
N LEU A 440 -10.66 -6.92 18.33
CA LEU A 440 -11.28 -7.41 17.12
C LEU A 440 -10.58 -8.67 16.60
N GLY A 441 -11.29 -9.44 15.78
CA GLY A 441 -10.75 -10.57 15.02
C GLY A 441 -11.57 -10.83 13.76
N GLY A 442 -11.43 -12.03 13.21
CA GLY A 442 -12.01 -12.42 11.91
C GLY A 442 -10.95 -12.38 10.82
N THR A 443 -10.83 -13.46 10.06
CA THR A 443 -9.74 -13.70 9.11
C THR A 443 -9.65 -12.62 8.03
N GLU A 444 -10.78 -12.20 7.45
CA GLU A 444 -10.80 -11.16 6.41
C GLU A 444 -10.41 -9.78 6.96
N PHE A 445 -11.00 -9.38 8.10
CA PHE A 445 -10.64 -8.12 8.76
C PHE A 445 -9.16 -8.11 9.18
N MET A 446 -8.65 -9.21 9.72
CA MET A 446 -7.25 -9.35 10.10
C MET A 446 -6.28 -9.30 8.91
N ALA A 447 -6.71 -9.73 7.72
CA ALA A 447 -5.92 -9.52 6.51
C ALA A 447 -5.72 -8.02 6.21
N GLN A 448 -6.76 -7.20 6.39
CA GLN A 448 -6.64 -5.74 6.23
C GLN A 448 -5.75 -5.11 7.30
N VAL A 449 -5.93 -5.50 8.57
CA VAL A 449 -5.11 -4.99 9.68
C VAL A 449 -3.62 -5.34 9.48
N ALA A 450 -3.32 -6.57 9.04
CA ALA A 450 -1.95 -6.98 8.73
C ALA A 450 -1.35 -6.22 7.54
N ARG A 451 -2.16 -5.87 6.52
CA ARG A 451 -1.71 -4.98 5.43
C ARG A 451 -1.42 -3.56 5.92
N ALA A 452 -2.25 -3.03 6.81
CA ALA A 452 -2.02 -1.72 7.42
C ALA A 452 -0.71 -1.73 8.23
N ALA A 453 -0.46 -2.79 9.00
CA ALA A 453 0.81 -2.99 9.70
C ALA A 453 2.02 -3.07 8.76
N ALA A 454 1.89 -3.76 7.61
CA ALA A 454 2.92 -3.75 6.58
C ALA A 454 3.15 -2.33 6.01
N GLY A 455 2.09 -1.54 5.86
CA GLY A 455 2.14 -0.12 5.50
C GLY A 455 2.96 0.70 6.48
N LEU A 456 2.75 0.52 7.79
CA LEU A 456 3.54 1.17 8.84
C LEU A 456 5.04 0.86 8.74
N TRP A 457 5.40 -0.41 8.52
CA TRP A 457 6.79 -0.83 8.35
C TRP A 457 7.48 -0.20 7.14
N MET A 458 6.76 -0.02 6.03
CA MET A 458 7.33 0.61 4.83
C MET A 458 7.85 2.03 5.10
N TRP A 459 7.27 2.75 6.06
CA TRP A 459 7.70 4.10 6.42
C TRP A 459 8.99 4.14 7.21
N THR A 460 9.34 3.04 7.89
CA THR A 460 10.60 2.91 8.65
C THR A 460 11.80 2.52 7.78
N GLY A 461 11.58 2.28 6.48
CA GLY A 461 12.63 1.82 5.57
C GLY A 461 13.03 0.35 5.74
N ASP A 462 12.22 -0.48 6.40
CA ASP A 462 12.45 -1.91 6.55
C ASP A 462 11.47 -2.74 5.68
N PRO A 463 11.84 -3.03 4.42
CA PRO A 463 10.98 -3.78 3.50
C PRO A 463 10.80 -5.25 3.91
N ASP A 464 11.77 -5.86 4.59
CA ASP A 464 11.70 -7.27 4.99
C ASP A 464 10.61 -7.50 6.03
N SER A 465 10.49 -6.55 6.96
CA SER A 465 9.42 -6.55 7.97
C SER A 465 8.06 -6.25 7.34
N ALA A 466 7.99 -5.32 6.38
CA ALA A 466 6.77 -5.07 5.62
C ALA A 466 6.31 -6.32 4.83
N ASP A 467 7.21 -6.98 4.11
CA ASP A 467 6.90 -8.18 3.32
C ASP A 467 6.44 -9.35 4.20
N ARG A 468 7.00 -9.45 5.41
CA ARG A 468 6.53 -10.44 6.38
C ARG A 468 5.08 -10.21 6.79
N TRP A 469 4.70 -8.97 7.10
CA TRP A 469 3.31 -8.63 7.44
C TRP A 469 2.36 -8.76 6.23
N ARG A 470 2.84 -8.55 5.00
CA ARG A 470 2.07 -8.91 3.78
C ARG A 470 1.80 -10.41 3.70
N ARG A 471 2.82 -11.25 3.93
CA ARG A 471 2.63 -12.71 3.98
C ARG A 471 1.67 -13.14 5.08
N VAL A 472 1.67 -12.45 6.23
CA VAL A 472 0.69 -12.67 7.30
C VAL A 472 -0.72 -12.33 6.78
N ALA A 473 -0.90 -11.20 6.11
CA ALA A 473 -2.17 -10.82 5.51
C ALA A 473 -2.67 -11.81 4.45
N ASP A 474 -1.78 -12.29 3.57
CA ASP A 474 -2.12 -13.26 2.52
C ASP A 474 -2.60 -14.58 3.12
N ARG A 475 -1.95 -15.04 4.21
CA ARG A 475 -2.43 -16.22 4.96
C ARG A 475 -3.82 -16.00 5.53
N CYS A 476 -4.08 -14.85 6.15
CA CYS A 476 -5.41 -14.54 6.67
C CYS A 476 -6.48 -14.49 5.57
N GLN A 477 -6.15 -14.02 4.38
CA GLN A 477 -7.07 -14.05 3.24
C GLN A 477 -7.32 -15.47 2.73
N ASP A 478 -6.27 -16.30 2.65
CA ASP A 478 -6.41 -17.72 2.30
C ASP A 478 -7.30 -18.44 3.33
N ASP A 479 -7.09 -18.19 4.63
CA ASP A 479 -7.90 -18.76 5.71
C ASP A 479 -9.35 -18.26 5.64
N ALA A 480 -9.58 -16.98 5.31
CA ALA A 480 -10.92 -16.43 5.10
C ALA A 480 -11.66 -17.14 3.95
N ALA A 481 -10.96 -17.38 2.83
CA ALA A 481 -11.54 -18.12 1.71
C ALA A 481 -11.90 -19.57 2.10
N VAL A 482 -11.06 -20.23 2.90
CA VAL A 482 -11.31 -21.58 3.42
C VAL A 482 -12.51 -21.60 4.39
N SER A 483 -12.57 -20.67 5.35
CA SER A 483 -13.69 -20.55 6.28
C SER A 483 -15.01 -20.24 5.56
N ALA A 484 -14.99 -19.35 4.57
CA ALA A 484 -16.16 -19.04 3.74
C ALA A 484 -16.65 -20.29 2.97
N ALA A 485 -15.74 -21.09 2.42
CA ALA A 485 -16.08 -22.34 1.74
C ALA A 485 -16.65 -23.41 2.70
N ARG A 486 -16.28 -23.38 3.98
CA ARG A 486 -16.84 -24.25 5.03
C ARG A 486 -18.18 -23.77 5.58
N GLY A 487 -18.52 -22.49 5.37
CA GLY A 487 -19.69 -21.87 5.97
C GLY A 487 -19.51 -21.58 7.47
N ASP A 488 -18.27 -21.45 7.93
CA ASP A 488 -17.95 -21.13 9.32
C ASP A 488 -18.40 -19.68 9.60
N ARG A 489 -19.49 -19.50 10.36
CA ARG A 489 -19.96 -18.19 10.82
C ARG A 489 -19.46 -17.91 12.24
N LEU A 490 -18.98 -16.70 12.47
CA LEU A 490 -18.56 -16.24 13.79
C LEU A 490 -19.79 -15.86 14.63
N SER A 491 -19.78 -16.19 15.92
CA SER A 491 -20.91 -15.95 16.84
C SER A 491 -21.10 -14.49 17.26
N TYR A 492 -20.13 -13.60 16.96
CA TYR A 492 -20.13 -12.19 17.37
C TYR A 492 -19.72 -11.26 16.22
N GLN A 493 -20.46 -11.32 15.10
CA GLN A 493 -20.17 -10.52 13.93
C GLN A 493 -20.63 -9.07 14.11
N VAL A 494 -19.70 -8.15 13.92
CA VAL A 494 -19.96 -6.71 13.71
C VAL A 494 -19.48 -6.33 12.33
N LEU A 495 -20.03 -5.25 11.77
CA LEU A 495 -19.47 -4.65 10.57
C LEU A 495 -18.37 -3.68 10.99
N ALA A 496 -17.15 -3.94 10.56
CA ALA A 496 -16.01 -3.09 10.83
C ALA A 496 -15.42 -2.55 9.53
N GLU A 497 -14.98 -1.30 9.57
CA GLU A 497 -14.29 -0.62 8.49
C GLU A 497 -12.96 -0.11 9.02
N LEU A 498 -11.86 -0.46 8.37
CA LEU A 498 -10.52 0.00 8.73
C LEU A 498 -10.20 1.26 7.93
N ILE A 499 -9.88 2.35 8.63
CA ILE A 499 -9.44 3.62 8.05
C ILE A 499 -7.92 3.70 8.21
N VAL A 500 -7.20 3.92 7.11
CA VAL A 500 -5.74 3.98 7.09
C VAL A 500 -5.24 5.29 6.49
N ASP A 501 -4.27 5.92 7.15
CA ASP A 501 -3.54 7.09 6.65
C ASP A 501 -4.48 8.24 6.17
N ASP A 502 -4.32 8.70 4.93
CA ASP A 502 -5.05 9.85 4.37
C ASP A 502 -6.57 9.65 4.27
N GLU A 503 -7.06 8.42 4.43
CA GLU A 503 -8.50 8.14 4.55
C GLU A 503 -9.11 8.84 5.76
N HIS A 504 -8.32 9.11 6.80
CA HIS A 504 -8.75 9.89 7.97
C HIS A 504 -9.23 11.30 7.60
N ALA A 505 -8.73 11.89 6.52
CA ALA A 505 -9.16 13.21 6.05
C ALA A 505 -10.58 13.18 5.45
N GLN A 506 -11.06 12.01 5.04
CA GLN A 506 -12.34 11.84 4.34
C GLN A 506 -13.47 11.45 5.31
N VAL A 507 -13.14 10.91 6.47
CA VAL A 507 -14.13 10.43 7.43
C VAL A 507 -14.52 11.55 8.40
N PRO A 508 -15.77 12.06 8.33
CA PRO A 508 -16.22 13.16 9.18
C PRO A 508 -16.03 12.81 10.66
N ALA A 509 -15.66 13.82 11.45
CA ALA A 509 -15.43 13.66 12.89
C ALA A 509 -16.73 13.42 13.68
N SER A 510 -17.90 13.73 13.10
CA SER A 510 -19.18 13.60 13.79
C SER A 510 -19.59 12.13 13.88
N PRO A 511 -19.72 11.55 15.08
CA PRO A 511 -20.23 10.20 15.24
C PRO A 511 -21.72 10.18 14.86
N GLU A 512 -22.10 9.34 13.90
CA GLU A 512 -23.49 8.87 13.86
C GLU A 512 -23.72 8.04 15.13
N SER A 513 -24.87 8.21 15.79
CA SER A 513 -25.13 7.69 17.14
C SER A 513 -24.96 6.17 17.32
N ALA A 514 -24.89 5.40 16.23
CA ALA A 514 -24.71 3.93 16.24
C ALA A 514 -23.30 3.48 15.84
N THR A 515 -22.38 4.41 15.54
CA THR A 515 -21.04 4.10 15.04
C THR A 515 -19.98 4.36 16.10
N LEU A 516 -19.17 3.35 16.38
CA LEU A 516 -18.04 3.46 17.29
C LEU A 516 -16.75 3.61 16.48
N ARG A 517 -16.22 4.83 16.40
CA ARG A 517 -14.90 5.11 15.82
C ARG A 517 -13.86 5.07 16.92
N ILE A 518 -12.88 4.18 16.79
CA ILE A 518 -11.77 4.02 17.73
C ILE A 518 -10.47 3.97 16.94
N GLY A 519 -9.45 4.71 17.37
CA GLY A 519 -8.18 4.80 16.66
C GLY A 519 -7.48 6.13 16.84
N GLY A 520 -6.34 6.27 16.17
CA GLY A 520 -5.53 7.48 16.20
C GLY A 520 -4.84 7.73 14.87
N ALA A 521 -4.69 9.01 14.54
CA ALA A 521 -3.89 9.46 13.43
C ALA A 521 -3.18 10.77 13.76
N HIS A 522 -2.01 10.97 13.16
CA HIS A 522 -1.20 12.16 13.31
C HIS A 522 -1.01 12.84 11.95
N ARG A 523 -1.10 14.18 11.94
CA ARG A 523 -0.89 14.97 10.74
C ARG A 523 0.56 15.41 10.66
N HIS A 524 1.19 15.12 9.53
CA HIS A 524 2.55 15.58 9.22
C HIS A 524 2.47 16.77 8.28
N GLU A 525 3.03 17.89 8.70
CA GLU A 525 3.05 19.12 7.91
C GLU A 525 4.35 19.31 7.14
N ASN A 526 5.42 18.57 7.49
CA ASN A 526 6.77 18.80 6.97
C ASN A 526 7.41 17.53 6.38
N GLY A 527 8.22 17.72 5.33
CA GLY A 527 9.12 16.70 4.76
C GLY A 527 8.49 15.76 3.72
N SER A 528 9.17 14.65 3.41
CA SER A 528 8.64 13.60 2.51
C SER A 528 7.44 12.84 3.09
N ALA A 529 7.02 13.22 4.30
CA ALA A 529 6.00 12.55 5.10
C ALA A 529 4.66 13.28 5.18
N VAL A 530 4.49 14.40 4.45
CA VAL A 530 3.26 15.21 4.44
C VAL A 530 2.03 14.34 4.20
N GLY A 531 1.04 14.44 5.10
CA GLY A 531 -0.18 13.63 5.05
C GLY A 531 -0.72 13.31 6.44
N ILE A 532 -1.80 12.53 6.51
CA ILE A 532 -2.31 11.96 7.76
C ILE A 532 -1.84 10.51 7.85
N ARG A 533 -1.31 10.12 9.01
CA ARG A 533 -0.78 8.77 9.24
C ARG A 533 -1.41 8.17 10.48
N GLY A 534 -2.03 7.00 10.35
CA GLY A 534 -2.76 6.42 11.46
C GLY A 534 -3.60 5.24 11.06
N ILE A 535 -4.19 4.61 12.07
CA ILE A 535 -5.12 3.50 11.91
C ILE A 535 -6.29 3.75 12.84
N SER A 536 -7.50 3.68 12.29
CA SER A 536 -8.74 3.65 13.05
C SER A 536 -9.65 2.54 12.57
N ALA A 537 -10.53 2.06 13.44
CA ALA A 537 -11.63 1.19 13.09
C ALA A 537 -12.96 1.91 13.34
N VAL A 538 -13.88 1.81 12.39
CA VAL A 538 -15.28 2.19 12.56
C VAL A 538 -16.09 0.91 12.71
N ILE A 539 -16.68 0.73 13.89
CA ILE A 539 -17.46 -0.45 14.25
C ILE A 539 -18.94 -0.07 14.23
N ARG A 540 -19.72 -0.77 13.41
CA ARG A 540 -21.17 -0.62 13.31
C ARG A 540 -21.81 -1.84 13.94
N ARG A 541 -22.57 -1.62 15.01
CA ARG A 541 -23.36 -2.69 15.63
C ARG A 541 -24.66 -2.82 14.83
N PRO A 542 -25.08 -4.03 14.42
CA PRO A 542 -26.38 -4.19 13.81
C PRO A 542 -27.46 -3.81 14.82
N ASP A 543 -28.33 -2.85 14.46
CA ASP A 543 -29.43 -2.34 15.30
C ASP A 543 -30.43 -3.43 15.74
N THR A 544 -30.33 -4.63 15.17
CA THR A 544 -31.24 -5.76 15.39
C THR A 544 -30.86 -6.69 16.55
N LEU A 545 -29.72 -6.50 17.20
CA LEU A 545 -29.48 -7.13 18.50
C LEU A 545 -30.01 -6.19 19.60
N ALA A 546 -31.34 -6.14 19.71
CA ALA A 546 -31.99 -5.71 20.94
C ALA A 546 -31.27 -6.43 22.10
N THR A 547 -30.76 -5.63 23.04
CA THR A 547 -30.16 -6.11 24.29
C THR A 547 -30.99 -7.26 24.87
N PRO A 548 -30.37 -8.40 25.24
CA PRO A 548 -31.10 -9.51 25.84
C PRO A 548 -31.81 -9.12 27.13
#